data_AF-A0A7V2QI22-F1
#
_entry.id   AF-A0A7V2QI22-F1
#
_cell.length_a   1.000
_cell.length_b   1.000
_cell.length_c   1.000
_cell.angle_alpha   90.00
_cell.angle_beta   90.00
_cell.angle_gamma   90.00
#
_symmetry.space_group_name_H-M   'P 1'
#
loop_
_entity.id
_entity.type
_entity.pdbx_description
1 polymer ?
#
loop_
_entity_poly.entity_id
_entity_poly.type
_entity_poly.pdbx_seq_one_letter_code
_entity_poly.pdbx_strand_id
1 'polypeptide(L)'
;MNWERSKRVAVGIAVGGVLLLGVLLCLSSLSGELPAAYALPATLTPTPHPGPAFVKPGGTGLGCTQSDPCGSIQYAIDYSHPGYGDVIYVAGGVYTGTGGAVITITKNVTLYGGWDGSPTGPVVRDPDIYATVLDGEGVRRGVYITGTVAPFLEGLTISDGNAAGLGGYYSTDAGGGLYIYKASPVVSNCIIINNTATTGGGLFLQASNARLENSEVISNTASWGGGVRAISGSPVFRHSRFLSNTANYGGGIYVMWTNNALIDRTYAVERLAR
;
A
#
# COMPACT_ATOMS: atom_id res chain seq x y z
N MET A 1 -14.51 -29.49 43.04
CA MET A 1 -14.22 -28.23 43.75
C MET A 1 -12.79 -27.82 43.43
N ASN A 2 -12.65 -26.76 42.64
CA ASN A 2 -11.65 -25.66 42.66
C ASN A 2 -10.25 -25.96 43.26
N TRP A 3 -9.15 -25.82 42.49
CA TRP A 3 -8.35 -24.58 42.28
C TRP A 3 -7.32 -24.41 43.43
N GLU A 4 -5.99 -24.32 43.29
CA GLU A 4 -5.09 -23.40 42.55
C GLU A 4 -3.66 -24.01 42.47
N ARG A 5 -2.96 -23.91 41.33
CA ARG A 5 -1.93 -22.90 40.96
C ARG A 5 -0.75 -22.75 41.93
N SER A 6 0.38 -23.34 41.55
CA SER A 6 1.72 -23.03 42.08
C SER A 6 2.19 -21.63 41.64
N LYS A 7 2.47 -20.77 42.61
CA LYS A 7 3.19 -19.50 42.43
C LYS A 7 4.70 -19.74 42.60
N ARG A 8 5.51 -19.30 41.63
CA ARG A 8 6.98 -19.24 41.76
C ARG A 8 7.36 -17.92 42.43
N VAL A 9 8.17 -18.01 43.48
CA VAL A 9 8.72 -16.90 44.27
C VAL A 9 9.96 -16.35 43.55
N ALA A 10 9.99 -15.03 43.34
CA ALA A 10 11.20 -14.30 42.95
C ALA A 10 11.79 -13.64 44.20
N VAL A 11 13.07 -13.93 44.46
CA VAL A 11 13.90 -13.29 45.49
C VAL A 11 14.68 -12.18 44.81
N GLY A 12 14.62 -10.97 45.35
CA GLY A 12 15.41 -9.82 44.91
C GLY A 12 15.71 -8.91 46.10
N ILE A 13 16.99 -8.80 46.43
CA ILE A 13 17.57 -8.22 47.65
C ILE A 13 17.45 -6.69 47.66
N ALA A 14 17.12 -6.14 48.83
CA ALA A 14 17.09 -4.71 49.11
C ALA A 14 18.42 -4.22 49.73
N VAL A 15 18.98 -3.15 49.16
CA VAL A 15 19.99 -2.24 49.75
C VAL A 15 19.65 -0.87 49.12
N GLY A 16 19.26 0.21 49.79
CA GLY A 16 19.73 0.78 51.05
C GLY A 16 20.73 1.91 50.72
N GLY A 17 20.30 3.18 50.66
CA GLY A 17 21.27 4.28 50.65
C GLY A 17 20.85 5.65 50.08
N VAL A 18 20.58 6.57 51.02
CA VAL A 18 20.98 7.99 51.04
C VAL A 18 20.28 9.01 50.12
N LEU A 19 19.44 9.83 50.77
CA LEU A 19 19.08 11.19 50.36
C LEU A 19 20.31 12.11 50.41
N LEU A 20 20.59 12.83 49.32
CA LEU A 20 21.35 14.07 49.36
C LEU A 20 20.70 15.10 48.42
N LEU A 21 20.12 16.14 49.01
CA LEU A 21 19.72 17.36 48.29
C LEU A 21 21.00 18.12 47.91
N GLY A 22 21.26 18.25 46.60
CA GLY A 22 22.35 19.05 46.06
C GLY A 22 21.86 19.88 44.89
N VAL A 23 21.78 21.19 45.09
CA VAL A 23 21.57 22.20 44.05
C VAL A 23 22.73 22.15 43.06
N LEU A 24 22.46 22.05 41.76
CA LEU A 24 23.45 22.31 40.72
C LEU A 24 22.82 22.98 39.49
N LEU A 25 23.06 24.29 39.38
CA LEU A 25 23.05 25.01 38.11
C LEU A 25 24.41 24.78 37.44
N CYS A 26 24.43 24.20 36.24
CA CYS A 26 25.41 24.56 35.21
C CYS A 26 24.99 24.06 33.82
N LEU A 27 25.21 24.92 32.82
CA LEU A 27 24.90 24.75 31.40
C LEU A 27 25.86 23.77 30.69
N SER A 28 25.34 23.22 29.58
CA SER A 28 25.99 22.96 28.27
C SER A 28 26.13 21.51 27.80
N SER A 29 25.61 21.33 26.57
CA SER A 29 25.91 20.34 25.52
C SER A 29 25.88 18.83 25.86
N LEU A 30 24.88 18.12 25.32
CA LEU A 30 25.17 17.08 24.31
C LEU A 30 23.90 16.76 23.50
N SER A 31 24.11 16.72 22.19
CA SER A 31 23.21 16.38 21.10
C SER A 31 22.46 15.06 21.28
N GLY A 32 21.13 15.13 21.20
CA GLY A 32 20.26 14.01 20.86
C GLY A 32 19.44 14.38 19.64
N GLU A 33 20.04 14.31 18.45
CA GLU A 33 19.29 14.37 17.19
C GLU A 33 18.46 13.09 17.06
N LEU A 34 17.14 13.24 17.16
CA LEU A 34 16.19 12.28 16.60
C LEU A 34 16.38 12.27 15.08
N PRO A 35 16.25 11.12 14.37
CA PRO A 35 16.42 11.10 12.92
C PRO A 35 15.41 12.05 12.29
N ALA A 36 15.93 13.08 11.63
CA ALA A 36 15.13 14.03 10.89
C ALA A 36 14.32 13.26 9.84
N ALA A 37 13.01 13.20 10.03
CA ALA A 37 12.09 13.10 8.91
C ALA A 37 12.39 14.34 8.05
N TYR A 38 13.16 14.14 6.98
CA TYR A 38 13.43 15.18 6.00
C TYR A 38 12.10 15.52 5.31
N ALA A 39 11.39 16.51 5.87
CA ALA A 39 10.37 17.22 5.15
C ALA A 39 11.08 17.95 4.01
N LEU A 40 10.86 17.48 2.78
CA LEU A 40 11.32 18.17 1.57
C LEU A 40 10.77 19.60 1.56
N PRO A 41 11.59 20.63 1.29
CA PRO A 41 11.10 22.00 1.23
C PRO A 41 10.05 22.12 0.11
N ALA A 42 8.88 22.63 0.46
CA ALA A 42 7.89 23.08 -0.50
C ALA A 42 8.50 24.20 -1.35
N THR A 43 8.58 24.00 -2.68
CA THR A 43 8.55 25.02 -3.78
C THR A 43 9.47 24.75 -4.99
N LEU A 44 9.79 23.49 -5.31
CA LEU A 44 10.16 23.14 -6.69
C LEU A 44 9.05 22.25 -7.24
N THR A 45 8.13 22.82 -8.02
CA THR A 45 7.31 22.00 -8.91
C THR A 45 8.27 21.49 -9.97
N PRO A 46 8.56 20.18 -10.02
CA PRO A 46 9.53 19.68 -10.97
C PRO A 46 9.00 19.91 -12.37
N THR A 47 9.82 20.44 -13.27
CA THR A 47 9.44 20.52 -14.69
C THR A 47 9.35 19.09 -15.22
N PRO A 48 8.18 18.64 -15.69
CA PRO A 48 8.02 17.25 -16.13
C PRO A 48 8.98 16.94 -17.28
N HIS A 49 9.80 15.91 -17.11
CA HIS A 49 10.72 15.45 -18.15
C HIS A 49 10.08 14.35 -19.00
N PRO A 50 10.17 14.40 -20.34
CA PRO A 50 9.72 13.31 -21.20
C PRO A 50 10.63 12.09 -21.04
N GLY A 51 10.16 11.04 -20.37
CA GLY A 51 10.92 9.79 -20.24
C GLY A 51 10.54 8.96 -19.02
N PRO A 52 11.11 7.75 -18.89
CA PRO A 52 10.84 6.90 -17.74
C PRO A 52 11.39 7.53 -16.45
N ALA A 53 10.60 7.45 -15.39
CA ALA A 53 11.02 7.79 -14.03
C ALA A 53 11.46 6.52 -13.28
N PHE A 54 12.41 6.69 -12.37
CA PHE A 54 13.01 5.60 -11.58
C PHE A 54 12.92 5.92 -10.10
N VAL A 55 12.53 4.93 -9.32
CA VAL A 55 12.33 5.04 -7.88
C VAL A 55 13.03 3.90 -7.17
N LYS A 56 13.80 4.18 -6.11
CA LYS A 56 14.40 3.15 -5.24
C LYS A 56 14.36 3.57 -3.77
N PRO A 57 14.39 2.62 -2.81
CA PRO A 57 14.50 2.97 -1.41
C PRO A 57 15.77 3.80 -1.15
N GLY A 58 15.64 4.88 -0.38
CA GLY A 58 16.75 5.80 -0.09
C GLY A 58 17.21 6.67 -1.26
N GLY A 59 16.51 6.65 -2.41
CA GLY A 59 16.78 7.57 -3.51
C GLY A 59 16.55 9.04 -3.10
N THR A 60 17.34 9.94 -3.67
CA THR A 60 17.26 11.39 -3.38
C THR A 60 17.18 12.24 -4.64
N GLY A 61 17.22 11.62 -5.83
CA GLY A 61 17.26 12.35 -7.09
C GLY A 61 15.95 13.09 -7.33
N LEU A 62 16.03 14.35 -7.73
CA LEU A 62 14.85 15.18 -8.00
C LEU A 62 14.33 15.02 -9.44
N GLY A 63 15.15 14.47 -10.32
CA GLY A 63 14.79 14.20 -11.72
C GLY A 63 14.25 12.80 -11.98
N CYS A 64 14.18 11.94 -10.95
CA CYS A 64 13.82 10.53 -11.06
C CYS A 64 14.52 9.79 -12.21
N THR A 65 15.79 10.10 -12.48
CA THR A 65 16.54 9.45 -13.57
C THR A 65 17.05 8.09 -13.11
N GLN A 66 17.43 7.20 -14.04
CA GLN A 66 17.96 5.89 -13.66
C GLN A 66 19.22 6.01 -12.80
N SER A 67 20.14 6.91 -13.17
CA SER A 67 21.39 7.15 -12.45
C SER A 67 21.21 7.92 -11.13
N ASP A 68 20.11 8.67 -11.01
CA ASP A 68 19.75 9.45 -9.83
C ASP A 68 18.24 9.33 -9.54
N PRO A 69 17.82 8.18 -8.99
CA PRO A 69 16.41 7.85 -8.81
C PRO A 69 15.79 8.55 -7.60
N CYS A 70 14.48 8.75 -7.68
CA CYS A 70 13.66 9.31 -6.62
C CYS A 70 13.50 8.34 -5.45
N GLY A 71 13.29 8.89 -4.24
CA GLY A 71 13.03 8.09 -3.04
C GLY A 71 11.57 7.76 -2.79
N SER A 72 10.65 8.47 -3.44
CA SER A 72 9.21 8.34 -3.24
C SER A 72 8.50 8.04 -4.55
N ILE A 73 7.64 7.02 -4.53
CA ILE A 73 6.77 6.67 -5.66
C ILE A 73 5.76 7.80 -5.88
N GLN A 74 5.21 8.39 -4.82
CA GLN A 74 4.29 9.52 -4.94
C GLN A 74 4.96 10.71 -5.64
N TYR A 75 6.21 11.01 -5.26
CA TYR A 75 6.95 12.10 -5.91
C TYR A 75 7.16 11.83 -7.41
N ALA A 76 7.50 10.59 -7.79
CA ALA A 76 7.63 10.23 -9.20
C ALA A 76 6.29 10.32 -9.95
N ILE A 77 5.18 9.88 -9.34
CA ILE A 77 3.84 10.05 -9.90
C ILE A 77 3.54 11.54 -10.12
N ASP A 78 3.82 12.39 -9.13
CA ASP A 78 3.56 13.83 -9.20
C ASP A 78 4.43 14.52 -10.26
N TYR A 79 5.69 14.08 -10.39
CA TYR A 79 6.65 14.52 -11.40
C TYR A 79 6.19 14.17 -12.83
N SER A 80 5.51 13.04 -13.03
CA SER A 80 5.10 12.58 -14.36
C SER A 80 4.17 13.54 -15.10
N HIS A 81 4.39 13.71 -16.40
CA HIS A 81 3.59 14.56 -17.27
C HIS A 81 2.26 13.89 -17.63
N PRO A 82 1.11 14.57 -17.43
CA PRO A 82 -0.21 13.97 -17.64
C PRO A 82 -0.54 13.67 -19.12
N GLY A 83 0.18 14.26 -20.08
CA GLY A 83 -0.06 14.09 -21.51
C GLY A 83 0.59 12.88 -22.18
N TYR A 84 1.55 12.22 -21.52
CA TYR A 84 2.36 11.16 -22.16
C TYR A 84 2.19 9.77 -21.54
N GLY A 85 1.55 9.66 -20.37
CA GLY A 85 1.34 8.35 -19.72
C GLY A 85 2.67 7.73 -19.25
N ASP A 86 3.47 8.53 -18.54
CA ASP A 86 4.85 8.17 -18.21
C ASP A 86 4.96 6.81 -17.51
N VAL A 87 6.08 6.15 -17.82
CA VAL A 87 6.48 4.88 -17.22
C VAL A 87 7.32 5.17 -15.98
N ILE A 88 6.98 4.53 -14.87
CA ILE A 88 7.67 4.61 -13.60
C ILE A 88 8.16 3.20 -13.24
N TYR A 89 9.48 3.04 -13.16
CA TYR A 89 10.13 1.82 -12.69
C TYR A 89 10.45 1.93 -11.21
N VAL A 90 9.96 0.98 -10.43
CA VAL A 90 10.13 0.94 -8.97
C VAL A 90 11.00 -0.25 -8.61
N ALA A 91 12.08 0.03 -7.90
CA ALA A 91 13.03 -0.99 -7.48
C ALA A 91 12.40 -1.94 -6.45
N GLY A 92 13.05 -3.08 -6.26
CA GLY A 92 12.76 -3.94 -5.12
C GLY A 92 12.97 -3.21 -3.80
N GLY A 93 12.03 -3.38 -2.86
CA GLY A 93 12.05 -2.71 -1.57
C GLY A 93 10.66 -2.46 -1.00
N VAL A 94 10.64 -1.95 0.23
CA VAL A 94 9.41 -1.57 0.96
C VAL A 94 9.22 -0.07 0.88
N TYR A 95 8.02 0.35 0.49
CA TYR A 95 7.63 1.74 0.33
C TYR A 95 6.39 2.02 1.19
N THR A 96 6.48 3.06 2.02
CA THR A 96 5.40 3.52 2.88
C THR A 96 4.96 4.93 2.46
N GLY A 97 3.88 5.44 3.06
CA GLY A 97 3.37 6.78 2.80
C GLY A 97 3.14 7.57 4.07
N THR A 98 3.00 8.88 3.94
CA THR A 98 2.72 9.79 5.07
C THR A 98 1.25 10.20 5.16
N GLY A 99 0.45 9.91 4.13
CA GLY A 99 -0.98 10.26 4.06
C GLY A 99 -1.91 9.08 4.32
N GLY A 100 -3.18 9.22 3.90
CA GLY A 100 -4.20 8.16 3.97
C GLY A 100 -4.01 7.02 2.96
N ALA A 101 -2.97 7.07 2.13
CA ALA A 101 -2.55 5.97 1.26
C ALA A 101 -1.02 5.98 1.10
N VAL A 102 -0.41 4.84 0.73
CA VAL A 102 1.01 4.79 0.33
C VAL A 102 1.20 5.62 -0.94
N ILE A 103 0.33 5.43 -1.93
CA ILE A 103 0.29 6.25 -3.15
C ILE A 103 -1.14 6.64 -3.54
N THR A 104 -1.27 7.80 -4.15
CA THR A 104 -2.49 8.33 -4.76
C THR A 104 -2.27 8.60 -6.24
N ILE A 105 -3.16 8.06 -7.08
CA ILE A 105 -3.09 8.18 -8.54
C ILE A 105 -4.34 8.90 -9.06
N THR A 106 -4.13 10.04 -9.68
CA THR A 106 -5.17 10.91 -10.28
C THR A 106 -4.93 11.22 -11.75
N LYS A 107 -3.93 10.56 -12.36
CA LYS A 107 -3.54 10.69 -13.78
C LYS A 107 -3.14 9.33 -14.34
N ASN A 108 -3.10 9.23 -15.67
CA ASN A 108 -2.64 8.03 -16.35
C ASN A 108 -1.12 7.92 -16.21
N VAL A 109 -0.67 6.83 -15.58
CA VAL A 109 0.74 6.45 -15.43
C VAL A 109 0.86 4.95 -15.58
N THR A 110 2.04 4.48 -15.95
CA THR A 110 2.40 3.06 -15.95
C THR A 110 3.39 2.83 -14.82
N LEU A 111 3.05 1.99 -13.85
CA LEU A 111 3.85 1.70 -12.68
C LEU A 111 4.30 0.24 -12.72
N TYR A 112 5.60 0.03 -12.93
CA TYR A 112 6.22 -1.29 -12.93
C TYR A 112 7.04 -1.49 -11.65
N GLY A 113 6.68 -2.49 -10.86
CA GLY A 113 7.54 -3.03 -9.82
C GLY A 113 8.55 -4.04 -10.37
N GLY A 114 9.46 -4.49 -9.50
CA GLY A 114 10.42 -5.54 -9.84
C GLY A 114 11.75 -5.05 -10.39
N TRP A 115 12.03 -3.75 -10.41
CA TRP A 115 13.30 -3.25 -10.95
C TRP A 115 14.48 -3.60 -10.03
N ASP A 116 15.61 -3.99 -10.62
CA ASP A 116 16.83 -4.37 -9.88
C ASP A 116 17.57 -3.20 -9.20
N GLY A 117 17.20 -1.96 -9.55
CA GLY A 117 17.82 -0.75 -9.01
C GLY A 117 19.13 -0.33 -9.69
N SER A 118 19.53 -0.98 -10.80
CA SER A 118 20.78 -0.68 -11.49
C SER A 118 20.80 0.75 -12.06
N PRO A 119 21.75 1.62 -11.65
CA PRO A 119 21.76 3.02 -12.03
C PRO A 119 22.09 3.26 -13.51
N THR A 120 22.58 2.24 -14.21
CA THR A 120 22.96 2.30 -15.62
C THR A 120 22.62 0.99 -16.33
N GLY A 121 22.67 1.03 -17.66
CA GLY A 121 22.39 -0.14 -18.49
C GLY A 121 20.89 -0.40 -18.70
N PRO A 122 20.54 -1.54 -19.31
CA PRO A 122 19.15 -1.88 -19.58
C PRO A 122 18.36 -2.05 -18.28
N VAL A 123 17.08 -1.66 -18.31
CA VAL A 123 16.17 -1.86 -17.18
C VAL A 123 15.82 -3.34 -17.08
N VAL A 124 16.28 -4.00 -16.01
CA VAL A 124 15.94 -5.40 -15.71
C VAL A 124 14.81 -5.42 -14.68
N ARG A 125 13.75 -6.19 -14.96
CA ARG A 125 12.65 -6.42 -14.02
C ARG A 125 12.45 -7.89 -13.74
N ASP A 126 12.33 -8.20 -12.46
CA ASP A 126 11.88 -9.49 -11.96
C ASP A 126 11.13 -9.25 -10.63
N PRO A 127 9.79 -9.15 -10.66
CA PRO A 127 9.00 -8.92 -9.45
C PRO A 127 9.09 -10.01 -8.39
N ASP A 128 9.52 -11.23 -8.74
CA ASP A 128 9.67 -12.33 -7.79
C ASP A 128 11.01 -12.23 -7.04
N ILE A 129 12.06 -11.71 -7.68
CA ILE A 129 13.37 -11.49 -7.07
C ILE A 129 13.45 -10.10 -6.40
N TYR A 130 12.97 -9.06 -7.07
CA TYR A 130 13.07 -7.67 -6.65
C TYR A 130 11.69 -7.12 -6.24
N ALA A 131 11.04 -7.80 -5.31
CA ALA A 131 9.69 -7.46 -4.89
C ALA A 131 9.55 -5.98 -4.49
N THR A 132 8.66 -5.27 -5.18
CA THR A 132 8.24 -3.91 -4.82
C THR A 132 7.02 -4.00 -3.92
N VAL A 133 7.16 -3.62 -2.66
CA VAL A 133 6.11 -3.72 -1.63
C VAL A 133 5.61 -2.32 -1.28
N LEU A 134 4.31 -2.08 -1.46
CA LEU A 134 3.58 -0.93 -0.94
C LEU A 134 2.95 -1.33 0.38
N ASP A 135 3.58 -0.92 1.48
CA ASP A 135 3.21 -1.29 2.84
C ASP A 135 2.36 -0.18 3.49
N GLY A 136 1.10 -0.52 3.77
CA GLY A 136 0.15 0.36 4.46
C GLY A 136 0.40 0.52 5.97
N GLU A 137 1.38 -0.19 6.53
CA GLU A 137 1.79 -0.19 7.95
C GLU A 137 0.64 -0.44 8.94
N GLY A 138 -0.45 -1.05 8.48
CA GLY A 138 -1.68 -1.27 9.26
C GLY A 138 -2.47 0.01 9.58
N VAL A 139 -2.12 1.15 8.96
CA VAL A 139 -2.68 2.48 9.31
C VAL A 139 -3.16 3.30 8.12
N ARG A 140 -2.84 2.89 6.88
CA ARG A 140 -3.30 3.58 5.66
C ARG A 140 -3.64 2.62 4.54
N ARG A 141 -4.28 3.12 3.49
CA ARG A 141 -4.51 2.32 2.28
C ARG A 141 -3.20 2.02 1.56
N GLY A 142 -3.11 0.91 0.84
CA GLY A 142 -2.01 0.72 -0.11
C GLY A 142 -2.07 1.76 -1.24
N VAL A 143 -3.13 1.71 -2.05
CA VAL A 143 -3.28 2.54 -3.25
C VAL A 143 -4.64 3.21 -3.28
N TYR A 144 -4.66 4.50 -3.57
CA TYR A 144 -5.88 5.27 -3.80
C TYR A 144 -5.94 5.79 -5.24
N ILE A 145 -6.90 5.33 -6.04
CA ILE A 145 -7.07 5.72 -7.43
C ILE A 145 -8.42 6.41 -7.60
N THR A 146 -8.41 7.63 -8.14
CA THR A 146 -9.64 8.40 -8.33
C THR A 146 -9.62 9.26 -9.59
N GLY A 147 -10.81 9.54 -10.11
CA GLY A 147 -11.01 10.32 -11.34
C GLY A 147 -11.08 9.44 -12.58
N THR A 148 -11.39 10.04 -13.73
CA THR A 148 -11.56 9.35 -15.01
C THR A 148 -10.20 8.97 -15.63
N VAL A 149 -9.49 8.07 -14.96
CA VAL A 149 -8.13 7.64 -15.31
C VAL A 149 -8.05 6.11 -15.46
N ALA A 150 -7.06 5.66 -16.21
CA ALA A 150 -6.79 4.25 -16.47
C ALA A 150 -5.28 3.95 -16.32
N PRO A 151 -4.72 4.08 -15.11
CA PRO A 151 -3.32 3.75 -14.88
C PRO A 151 -3.09 2.23 -15.01
N PHE A 152 -1.87 1.86 -15.36
CA PHE A 152 -1.43 0.48 -15.43
C PHE A 152 -0.46 0.19 -14.29
N LEU A 153 -0.75 -0.82 -13.48
CA LEU A 153 0.05 -1.23 -12.32
C LEU A 153 0.45 -2.68 -12.52
N GLU A 154 1.75 -2.99 -12.47
CA GLU A 154 2.24 -4.35 -12.64
C GLU A 154 3.40 -4.71 -11.72
N GLY A 155 3.39 -5.93 -11.18
CA GLY A 155 4.52 -6.46 -10.41
C GLY A 155 4.65 -5.86 -9.02
N LEU A 156 3.53 -5.46 -8.41
CA LEU A 156 3.49 -4.83 -7.09
C LEU A 156 2.94 -5.80 -6.06
N THR A 157 3.52 -5.80 -4.86
CA THR A 157 2.90 -6.33 -3.65
C THR A 157 2.28 -5.17 -2.89
N ILE A 158 0.99 -5.27 -2.57
CA ILE A 158 0.21 -4.25 -1.85
C ILE A 158 -0.25 -4.91 -0.56
N SER A 159 0.38 -4.55 0.55
CA SER A 159 0.22 -5.25 1.82
C SER A 159 -0.11 -4.35 2.99
N ASP A 160 -0.70 -4.98 4.01
CA ASP A 160 -0.89 -4.43 5.34
C ASP A 160 -1.62 -3.08 5.34
N GLY A 161 -2.47 -2.85 4.34
CA GLY A 161 -3.31 -1.68 4.23
C GLY A 161 -4.51 -1.73 5.17
N ASN A 162 -4.80 -0.62 5.84
CA ASN A 162 -5.96 -0.48 6.73
C ASN A 162 -6.73 0.80 6.45
N ALA A 163 -8.02 0.67 6.14
CA ALA A 163 -8.89 1.80 5.82
C ALA A 163 -9.51 2.50 7.04
N ALA A 164 -9.27 2.04 8.27
CA ALA A 164 -9.90 2.53 9.49
C ALA A 164 -9.80 4.06 9.66
N GLY A 165 -10.94 4.74 9.78
CA GLY A 165 -11.04 6.20 9.92
C GLY A 165 -10.76 6.99 8.65
N LEU A 166 -10.57 6.34 7.50
CA LEU A 166 -10.25 7.00 6.22
C LEU A 166 -11.46 7.18 5.31
N GLY A 167 -12.63 6.66 5.70
CA GLY A 167 -13.89 6.80 4.97
C GLY A 167 -13.93 6.09 3.61
N GLY A 168 -14.83 6.56 2.74
CA GLY A 168 -15.11 5.93 1.46
C GLY A 168 -16.60 5.93 1.12
N TYR A 169 -17.17 4.74 0.94
CA TYR A 169 -18.57 4.56 0.52
C TYR A 169 -19.55 4.93 1.63
N TYR A 170 -20.33 6.00 1.46
CA TYR A 170 -21.24 6.53 2.50
C TYR A 170 -20.57 6.61 3.88
N SER A 171 -19.34 7.14 3.94
CA SER A 171 -18.51 7.23 5.15
C SER A 171 -18.04 5.91 5.78
N THR A 172 -18.29 4.76 5.14
CA THR A 172 -17.67 3.49 5.56
C THR A 172 -16.24 3.37 5.07
N ASP A 173 -15.35 2.93 5.97
CA ASP A 173 -13.94 2.72 5.72
C ASP A 173 -13.73 1.63 4.66
N ALA A 174 -13.21 2.02 3.50
CA ALA A 174 -13.19 1.18 2.32
C ALA A 174 -11.79 1.06 1.70
N GLY A 175 -11.51 -0.11 1.09
CA GLY A 175 -10.36 -0.33 0.23
C GLY A 175 -9.03 -0.32 0.98
N GLY A 176 -8.80 -1.32 1.84
CA GLY A 176 -7.56 -1.42 2.63
C GLY A 176 -6.34 -1.51 1.72
N GLY A 177 -6.36 -2.42 0.75
CA GLY A 177 -5.28 -2.54 -0.24
C GLY A 177 -5.42 -1.49 -1.33
N LEU A 178 -6.50 -1.56 -2.10
CA LEU A 178 -6.82 -0.60 -3.15
C LEU A 178 -8.21 -0.01 -2.94
N TYR A 179 -8.30 1.32 -3.00
CA TYR A 179 -9.56 2.02 -3.17
C TYR A 179 -9.59 2.65 -4.56
N ILE A 180 -10.58 2.29 -5.38
CA ILE A 180 -10.70 2.72 -6.77
C ILE A 180 -12.09 3.34 -6.98
N TYR A 181 -12.12 4.63 -7.32
CA TYR A 181 -13.37 5.38 -7.53
C TYR A 181 -13.39 6.12 -8.86
N LYS A 182 -14.39 5.83 -9.69
CA LYS A 182 -14.58 6.44 -11.02
C LYS A 182 -13.40 6.26 -12.00
N ALA A 183 -12.52 5.31 -11.73
CA ALA A 183 -11.34 4.98 -12.52
C ALA A 183 -11.44 3.57 -13.14
N SER A 184 -10.61 3.29 -14.15
CA SER A 184 -10.54 2.00 -14.84
C SER A 184 -9.09 1.49 -14.95
N PRO A 185 -8.40 1.28 -13.82
CA PRO A 185 -7.02 0.80 -13.83
C PRO A 185 -6.91 -0.63 -14.35
N VAL A 186 -5.73 -0.98 -14.86
CA VAL A 186 -5.31 -2.37 -15.05
C VAL A 186 -4.30 -2.70 -13.96
N VAL A 187 -4.60 -3.74 -13.19
CA VAL A 187 -3.74 -4.27 -12.13
C VAL A 187 -3.34 -5.67 -12.55
N SER A 188 -2.08 -5.86 -12.90
CA SER A 188 -1.57 -7.07 -13.55
C SER A 188 -0.41 -7.68 -12.76
N ASN A 189 -0.37 -9.00 -12.59
CA ASN A 189 0.74 -9.66 -11.90
C ASN A 189 1.07 -9.02 -10.53
N CYS A 190 0.03 -8.66 -9.78
CA CYS A 190 0.17 -8.04 -8.46
C CYS A 190 -0.30 -8.99 -7.36
N ILE A 191 0.23 -8.79 -6.16
CA ILE A 191 -0.19 -9.49 -4.95
C ILE A 191 -0.84 -8.48 -4.01
N ILE A 192 -2.12 -8.67 -3.69
CA ILE A 192 -2.89 -7.84 -2.75
C ILE A 192 -3.15 -8.67 -1.51
N ILE A 193 -2.43 -8.40 -0.42
CA ILE A 193 -2.36 -9.32 0.73
C ILE A 193 -2.51 -8.66 2.10
N ASN A 194 -3.19 -9.32 3.03
CA ASN A 194 -3.32 -8.91 4.44
C ASN A 194 -3.91 -7.50 4.64
N ASN A 195 -4.73 -7.04 3.70
CA ASN A 195 -5.36 -5.73 3.82
C ASN A 195 -6.71 -5.82 4.54
N THR A 196 -7.05 -4.78 5.29
CA THR A 196 -8.25 -4.72 6.13
C THR A 196 -9.06 -3.45 5.86
N ALA A 197 -10.39 -3.60 5.76
CA ALA A 197 -11.32 -2.48 5.66
C ALA A 197 -12.70 -2.87 6.22
N THR A 198 -13.64 -1.91 6.35
CA THR A 198 -15.05 -2.27 6.57
C THR A 198 -15.66 -2.87 5.31
N THR A 199 -15.27 -2.37 4.12
CA THR A 199 -15.77 -2.82 2.83
C THR A 199 -14.66 -2.88 1.78
N GLY A 200 -14.50 -4.03 1.11
CA GLY A 200 -13.41 -4.26 0.16
C GLY A 200 -12.05 -4.29 0.86
N GLY A 201 -11.74 -5.38 1.57
CA GLY A 201 -10.50 -5.51 2.34
C GLY A 201 -9.29 -5.39 1.42
N GLY A 202 -9.23 -6.23 0.39
CA GLY A 202 -8.22 -6.16 -0.66
C GLY A 202 -8.49 -4.99 -1.61
N LEU A 203 -9.66 -5.00 -2.27
CA LEU A 203 -10.05 -3.98 -3.24
C LEU A 203 -11.47 -3.49 -3.00
N PHE A 204 -11.65 -2.18 -3.02
CA PHE A 204 -12.95 -1.52 -3.12
C PHE A 204 -13.07 -0.81 -4.46
N LEU A 205 -14.08 -1.19 -5.26
CA LEU A 205 -14.35 -0.66 -6.59
C LEU A 205 -15.70 0.06 -6.59
N GLN A 206 -15.72 1.36 -6.85
CA GLN A 206 -16.96 2.13 -6.99
C GLN A 206 -16.98 2.89 -8.30
N ALA A 207 -18.04 2.72 -9.10
CA ALA A 207 -18.14 3.34 -10.42
C ALA A 207 -16.92 3.04 -11.30
N SER A 208 -16.38 1.82 -11.18
CA SER A 208 -15.08 1.43 -11.73
C SER A 208 -15.19 0.20 -12.64
N ASN A 209 -14.46 0.23 -13.75
CA ASN A 209 -14.27 -0.89 -14.66
C ASN A 209 -12.85 -1.46 -14.54
N ALA A 210 -12.31 -1.50 -13.31
CA ALA A 210 -10.98 -2.02 -13.04
C ALA A 210 -10.81 -3.45 -13.60
N ARG A 211 -9.63 -3.72 -14.14
CA ARG A 211 -9.23 -5.03 -14.64
C ARG A 211 -8.16 -5.59 -13.72
N LEU A 212 -8.41 -6.75 -13.14
CA LEU A 212 -7.44 -7.51 -12.37
C LEU A 212 -7.04 -8.74 -13.18
N GLU A 213 -5.77 -8.85 -13.51
CA GLU A 213 -5.24 -9.85 -14.42
C GLU A 213 -4.04 -10.55 -13.79
N ASN A 214 -3.99 -11.88 -13.87
CA ASN A 214 -2.85 -12.68 -13.38
C ASN A 214 -2.42 -12.32 -11.94
N SER A 215 -3.36 -11.91 -11.10
CA SER A 215 -3.06 -11.33 -9.79
C SER A 215 -3.63 -12.18 -8.67
N GLU A 216 -3.12 -11.96 -7.47
CA GLU A 216 -3.49 -12.71 -6.28
C GLU A 216 -4.06 -11.78 -5.22
N VAL A 217 -5.25 -12.10 -4.71
CA VAL A 217 -5.91 -11.37 -3.63
C VAL A 217 -6.03 -12.33 -2.46
N ILE A 218 -5.17 -12.14 -1.45
CA ILE A 218 -4.91 -13.15 -0.42
C ILE A 218 -5.14 -12.60 0.98
N SER A 219 -5.83 -13.36 1.84
CA SER A 219 -5.91 -13.07 3.28
C SER A 219 -6.37 -11.65 3.64
N ASN A 220 -7.18 -11.04 2.78
CA ASN A 220 -7.76 -9.75 3.05
C ASN A 220 -9.06 -9.89 3.85
N THR A 221 -9.34 -8.91 4.71
CA THR A 221 -10.44 -8.97 5.69
C THR A 221 -11.36 -7.76 5.55
N ALA A 222 -12.68 -8.00 5.48
CA ALA A 222 -13.67 -6.95 5.57
C ALA A 222 -15.02 -7.43 6.13
N SER A 223 -15.95 -6.52 6.40
CA SER A 223 -17.35 -6.94 6.65
C SER A 223 -18.05 -7.33 5.36
N TRP A 224 -17.70 -6.66 4.26
CA TRP A 224 -18.28 -6.89 2.93
C TRP A 224 -17.18 -6.99 1.88
N GLY A 225 -17.09 -8.12 1.16
CA GLY A 225 -16.08 -8.31 0.13
C GLY A 225 -14.67 -8.38 0.72
N GLY A 226 -14.31 -9.51 1.33
CA GLY A 226 -12.99 -9.68 1.97
C GLY A 226 -11.86 -9.41 0.99
N GLY A 227 -11.90 -10.10 -0.16
CA GLY A 227 -11.02 -9.82 -1.28
C GLY A 227 -11.46 -8.58 -2.03
N VAL A 228 -12.68 -8.58 -2.60
CA VAL A 228 -13.20 -7.48 -3.40
C VAL A 228 -14.62 -7.11 -3.02
N ARG A 229 -14.87 -5.82 -2.88
CA ARG A 229 -16.22 -5.24 -2.99
C ARG A 229 -16.30 -4.39 -4.26
N ALA A 230 -17.25 -4.68 -5.14
CA ALA A 230 -17.54 -3.85 -6.32
C ALA A 230 -18.97 -3.30 -6.29
N ILE A 231 -19.11 -2.01 -6.60
CA ILE A 231 -20.37 -1.27 -6.60
C ILE A 231 -20.48 -0.41 -7.87
N SER A 232 -21.58 -0.57 -8.59
CA SER A 232 -21.95 0.30 -9.72
C SER A 232 -20.88 0.39 -10.83
N GLY A 233 -20.31 -0.73 -11.24
CA GLY A 233 -19.31 -0.80 -12.33
C GLY A 233 -19.34 -2.14 -13.06
N SER A 234 -18.40 -2.34 -13.98
CA SER A 234 -18.25 -3.61 -14.73
C SER A 234 -16.80 -4.09 -14.63
N PRO A 235 -16.33 -4.51 -13.43
CA PRO A 235 -14.97 -4.98 -13.26
C PRO A 235 -14.74 -6.31 -13.96
N VAL A 236 -13.49 -6.56 -14.33
CA VAL A 236 -13.05 -7.79 -14.98
C VAL A 236 -11.98 -8.45 -14.13
N PHE A 237 -12.19 -9.71 -13.77
CA PHE A 237 -11.22 -10.55 -13.07
C PHE A 237 -10.83 -11.71 -13.99
N ARG A 238 -9.56 -11.76 -14.38
CA ARG A 238 -9.02 -12.76 -15.31
C ARG A 238 -7.79 -13.41 -14.74
N HIS A 239 -7.73 -14.74 -14.84
CA HIS A 239 -6.55 -15.52 -14.44
C HIS A 239 -6.05 -15.20 -13.02
N SER A 240 -6.96 -14.78 -12.14
CA SER A 240 -6.62 -14.27 -10.81
C SER A 240 -7.09 -15.22 -9.72
N ARG A 241 -6.47 -15.15 -8.55
CA ARG A 241 -6.75 -16.03 -7.41
C ARG A 241 -7.24 -15.22 -6.22
N PHE A 242 -8.33 -15.64 -5.59
CA PHE A 242 -8.91 -15.03 -4.39
C PHE A 242 -8.84 -16.04 -3.25
N LEU A 243 -7.79 -15.98 -2.44
CA LEU A 243 -7.45 -17.06 -1.50
C LEU A 243 -7.56 -16.57 -0.06
N SER A 244 -8.24 -17.34 0.80
CA SER A 244 -8.26 -17.11 2.25
C SER A 244 -8.76 -15.72 2.67
N ASN A 245 -9.52 -15.04 1.82
CA ASN A 245 -10.13 -13.77 2.16
C ASN A 245 -11.35 -14.00 3.06
N THR A 246 -11.54 -13.11 4.04
CA THR A 246 -12.55 -13.26 5.09
C THR A 246 -13.52 -12.09 5.08
N ALA A 247 -14.82 -12.39 5.00
CA ALA A 247 -15.86 -11.41 5.23
C ALA A 247 -17.18 -12.02 5.71
N ASN A 248 -18.02 -11.21 6.34
CA ASN A 248 -19.39 -11.61 6.70
C ASN A 248 -20.24 -11.83 5.45
N TYR A 249 -19.95 -11.08 4.38
CA TYR A 249 -20.65 -11.17 3.09
C TYR A 249 -19.66 -11.17 1.94
N GLY A 250 -19.53 -12.31 1.25
CA GLY A 250 -18.63 -12.52 0.11
C GLY A 250 -17.16 -12.48 0.50
N GLY A 251 -16.61 -13.63 0.91
CA GLY A 251 -15.22 -13.73 1.34
C GLY A 251 -14.27 -13.38 0.21
N GLY A 252 -14.44 -13.99 -0.96
CA GLY A 252 -13.65 -13.67 -2.16
C GLY A 252 -14.10 -12.38 -2.83
N ILE A 253 -15.29 -12.37 -3.41
CA ILE A 253 -15.82 -11.27 -4.22
C ILE A 253 -17.27 -11.00 -3.82
N TYR A 254 -17.60 -9.73 -3.59
CA TYR A 254 -18.98 -9.26 -3.43
C TYR A 254 -19.28 -8.15 -4.43
N VAL A 255 -20.28 -8.34 -5.29
CA VAL A 255 -20.69 -7.36 -6.31
C VAL A 255 -22.11 -6.86 -6.05
N MET A 256 -22.35 -5.56 -6.26
CA MET A 256 -23.67 -4.94 -6.09
C MET A 256 -23.91 -3.87 -7.16
N TRP A 257 -25.12 -3.86 -7.73
CA TRP A 257 -25.50 -2.93 -8.80
C TRP A 257 -24.50 -2.91 -9.97
N THR A 258 -23.83 -4.03 -10.20
CA THR A 258 -22.90 -4.22 -11.32
C THR A 258 -23.67 -4.74 -12.52
N ASN A 259 -23.44 -4.16 -13.69
CA ASN A 259 -24.20 -4.53 -14.88
C ASN A 259 -23.67 -5.79 -15.57
N ASN A 260 -22.37 -6.07 -15.49
CA ASN A 260 -21.71 -7.26 -16.07
C ASN A 260 -20.30 -7.46 -15.46
N ALA A 261 -20.19 -8.04 -14.27
CA ALA A 261 -18.88 -8.46 -13.77
C ALA A 261 -18.43 -9.72 -14.53
N LEU A 262 -17.24 -9.68 -15.16
CA LEU A 262 -16.67 -10.84 -15.83
C LEU A 262 -15.67 -11.53 -14.91
N ILE A 263 -15.93 -12.80 -14.61
CA ILE A 263 -15.03 -13.68 -13.86
C ILE A 263 -14.61 -14.79 -14.81
N ASP A 264 -13.37 -14.75 -15.27
CA ASP A 264 -12.83 -15.74 -16.22
C ASP A 264 -11.58 -16.39 -15.66
N ARG A 265 -11.55 -17.73 -15.67
CA ARG A 265 -10.45 -18.56 -15.14
C ARG A 265 -9.91 -18.06 -13.80
N THR A 266 -10.84 -17.72 -12.92
CA THR A 266 -10.58 -17.15 -11.60
C THR A 266 -10.98 -18.17 -10.54
N TYR A 267 -10.14 -18.34 -9.53
CA TYR A 267 -10.34 -19.32 -8.46
C TYR A 267 -10.52 -18.62 -7.11
N ALA A 268 -11.61 -18.91 -6.40
CA ALA A 268 -11.89 -18.35 -5.08
C ALA A 268 -12.05 -19.47 -4.04
N VAL A 269 -11.28 -19.42 -2.95
CA VAL A 269 -11.41 -20.34 -1.81
C VAL A 269 -11.76 -19.56 -0.58
N GLU A 270 -12.95 -19.79 -0.05
CA GLU A 270 -13.44 -19.15 1.16
C GLU A 270 -13.11 -20.02 2.39
N ARG A 271 -12.73 -19.37 3.50
CA ARG A 271 -12.92 -19.95 4.82
C ARG A 271 -14.21 -19.35 5.39
N LEU A 272 -15.20 -20.20 5.66
CA LEU A 272 -16.38 -19.79 6.44
C LEU A 272 -15.88 -19.30 7.81
N ALA A 273 -16.17 -18.04 8.14
CA ALA A 273 -16.00 -17.55 9.51
C ALA A 273 -16.88 -18.42 10.42
N ARG A 274 -16.26 -19.05 11.42
CA ARG A 274 -16.97 -19.82 12.45
C ARG A 274 -17.59 -18.91 13.48
#